data_AF-A0A1Q5P8T4-F1
#
_entry.id   AF-A0A1Q5P8T4-F1
#
_cell.length_a   1.000
_cell.length_b   1.000
_cell.length_c   1.000
_cell.angle_alpha   90.00
_cell.angle_beta   90.00
_cell.angle_gamma   90.00
#
_symmetry.space_group_name_H-M   'P 1'
#
loop_
_entity.id
_entity.type
_entity.pdbx_description
1 polymer ?
#
loop_
_entity_poly.entity_id
_entity_poly.type
_entity_poly.pdbx_seq_one_letter_code
_entity_poly.pdbx_strand_id
1 'polypeptide(L)'
;MRNYTLMRFVRLNLYFFAMYFVLTAIWYGLSGKFSDMSTGMLLQEIAFNAAVFSLLFSITMLILYRRTRLRVPVNKYTSKQLQQRLEEIGFVKASEPKQPLQVYKPTPPKASALAGNLFVQQTTNFYLLEGPKKYLGKLES
;
A
#
# COMPACT_ATOMS: atom_id res chain seq x y z
N MET A 1 -4.04 -18.38 -1.20
CA MET A 1 -3.13 -17.22 -1.42
C MET A 1 -2.88 -16.32 -0.20
N ARG A 2 -3.77 -16.28 0.82
CA ARG A 2 -3.64 -15.37 1.99
C ARG A 2 -2.37 -15.61 2.84
N ASN A 3 -1.94 -16.87 3.00
CA ASN A 3 -0.72 -17.22 3.75
C ASN A 3 0.57 -16.90 2.98
N TYR A 4 0.57 -17.01 1.66
CA TYR A 4 1.76 -16.77 0.84
C TYR A 4 2.18 -15.29 0.87
N THR A 5 1.21 -14.37 0.80
CA THR A 5 1.49 -12.94 0.91
C THR A 5 1.97 -12.55 2.30
N LEU A 6 1.40 -13.14 3.36
CA LEU A 6 1.83 -12.89 4.73
C LEU A 6 3.26 -13.39 4.96
N MET A 7 3.59 -14.59 4.50
CA MET A 7 4.93 -15.17 4.65
C MET A 7 5.98 -14.37 3.86
N ARG A 8 5.64 -13.89 2.67
CA ARG A 8 6.50 -13.00 1.87
C ARG A 8 6.73 -11.65 2.56
N PHE A 9 5.69 -11.11 3.21
CA PHE A 9 5.78 -9.87 3.99
C PHE A 9 6.68 -10.02 5.22
N VAL A 10 6.55 -11.11 5.97
CA VAL A 10 7.43 -11.39 7.12
C VAL A 10 8.88 -11.53 6.68
N ARG A 11 9.15 -12.28 5.59
CA ARG A 11 10.50 -12.41 5.03
C ARG A 11 11.08 -11.05 4.63
N LEU A 12 10.30 -10.21 3.95
CA LEU A 12 10.76 -8.89 3.52
C LEU A 12 11.12 -7.99 4.71
N ASN A 13 10.32 -8.01 5.78
CA ASN A 13 10.62 -7.28 7.01
C ASN A 13 11.89 -7.81 7.70
N LEU A 14 12.05 -9.13 7.77
CA LEU A 14 13.24 -9.74 8.36
C LEU A 14 14.51 -9.37 7.58
N TYR A 15 14.45 -9.36 6.25
CA TYR A 15 15.56 -8.89 5.41
C TYR A 15 15.87 -7.42 5.65
N PHE A 16 14.84 -6.57 5.73
CA PHE A 16 15.04 -5.15 6.00
C PHE A 16 15.68 -4.91 7.38
N PHE A 17 15.17 -5.59 8.42
CA PHE A 17 15.72 -5.53 9.77
C PHE A 17 17.19 -5.96 9.81
N ALA A 18 17.50 -7.14 9.25
CA ALA A 18 18.87 -7.67 9.23
C ALA A 18 19.82 -6.77 8.44
N MET A 19 19.39 -6.30 7.27
CA MET A 19 20.20 -5.41 6.43
C MET A 19 20.46 -4.08 7.12
N TYR A 20 19.43 -3.45 7.70
CA TYR A 20 19.57 -2.19 8.44
C TYR A 20 20.51 -2.36 9.64
N PHE A 21 20.35 -3.44 10.40
CA PHE A 21 21.23 -3.75 11.53
C PHE A 21 22.69 -3.86 11.10
N VAL A 22 22.98 -4.66 10.07
CA VAL A 22 24.35 -4.88 9.57
C VAL A 22 24.95 -3.58 9.02
N LEU A 23 24.22 -2.82 8.19
CA LEU A 23 24.71 -1.55 7.66
C LEU A 23 25.00 -0.54 8.76
N THR A 24 24.12 -0.45 9.77
CA THR A 24 24.30 0.49 10.88
C THR A 24 25.48 0.09 11.76
N ALA A 25 25.66 -1.21 12.01
CA ALA A 25 26.81 -1.72 12.74
C ALA A 25 28.13 -1.45 11.99
N ILE A 26 28.18 -1.66 10.67
CA ILE A 26 29.35 -1.33 9.85
C ILE A 26 29.62 0.18 9.89
N TRP A 27 28.58 1.00 9.73
CA TRP A 27 28.70 2.47 9.81
C TRP A 27 29.25 2.92 11.17
N TYR A 28 28.77 2.34 12.27
CA TYR A 28 29.25 2.67 13.62
C TYR A 28 30.69 2.18 13.86
N GLY A 29 31.10 1.09 13.20
CA GLY A 29 32.49 0.64 13.14
C GLY A 29 33.38 1.66 12.45
N LEU A 30 32.95 2.18 11.29
CA LEU A 30 33.70 3.15 10.51
C LEU A 30 33.74 4.54 11.15
N SER A 31 32.69 4.95 11.86
CA SER A 31 32.61 6.25 12.52
C SER A 31 33.32 6.31 13.89
N GLY A 32 33.89 5.19 14.34
CA GLY A 32 34.57 5.09 15.64
C GLY A 32 33.63 5.04 16.83
N LYS A 33 32.30 5.02 16.65
CA LYS A 33 31.33 5.06 17.76
C LYS A 33 31.52 3.93 18.79
N PHE A 34 32.11 2.79 18.39
CA PHE A 34 32.44 1.68 19.29
C PHE A 34 33.55 1.98 20.31
N SER A 35 34.34 3.05 20.15
CA SER A 35 35.30 3.50 21.17
C SER A 35 34.65 4.29 22.30
N ASP A 36 33.51 4.94 22.01
CA ASP A 36 32.92 5.94 22.91
C ASP A 36 31.87 5.35 23.86
N MET A 37 31.33 4.18 23.53
CA MET A 37 30.29 3.51 24.30
C MET A 37 30.56 2.00 24.39
N SER A 38 30.03 1.37 25.44
CA SER A 38 30.12 -0.09 25.55
C SER A 38 29.40 -0.76 24.38
N THR A 39 30.04 -1.78 23.80
CA THR A 39 29.53 -2.51 22.63
C THR A 39 28.10 -3.01 22.85
N GLY A 40 27.76 -3.41 24.08
CA GLY A 40 26.41 -3.84 24.45
C GLY A 40 25.35 -2.74 24.31
N MET A 41 25.64 -1.52 24.76
CA MET A 41 24.70 -0.39 24.63
C MET A 41 24.51 0.03 23.17
N LEU A 42 25.57 0.04 22.36
CA LEU A 42 25.46 0.34 20.93
C LEU A 42 24.66 -0.70 20.17
N LEU A 43 24.87 -1.99 20.44
CA LEU A 43 24.09 -3.05 19.81
C LEU A 43 22.61 -2.95 20.19
N GLN A 44 22.30 -2.56 21.42
CA GLN A 44 20.93 -2.32 21.86
C GLN A 44 20.31 -1.10 21.16
N GLU A 45 21.05 0.00 20.99
CA GLU A 45 20.62 1.17 20.22
C GLU A 45 20.33 0.79 18.75
N ILE A 46 21.24 0.05 18.11
CA ILE A 46 21.07 -0.41 16.73
C ILE A 46 19.86 -1.34 16.61
N ALA A 47 19.70 -2.30 17.53
CA ALA A 47 18.58 -3.22 17.54
C ALA A 47 17.24 -2.49 17.73
N PHE A 48 17.19 -1.52 18.64
CA PHE A 48 16.00 -0.70 18.89
C PHE A 48 15.63 0.12 17.65
N ASN A 49 16.59 0.82 17.06
CA ASN A 49 16.38 1.58 15.83
C ASN A 49 15.95 0.67 14.68
N ALA A 50 16.59 -0.48 14.50
CA ALA A 50 16.21 -1.47 13.49
C ALA A 50 14.77 -1.95 13.68
N ALA A 51 14.33 -2.18 14.92
CA ALA A 51 12.95 -2.57 15.22
C ALA A 51 11.96 -1.46 14.87
N VAL A 52 12.25 -0.21 15.23
CA VAL A 52 11.42 0.96 14.89
C VAL A 52 11.30 1.13 13.38
N PHE A 53 12.43 1.11 12.66
CA PHE A 53 12.42 1.24 11.20
C PHE A 53 11.73 0.05 10.52
N SER A 54 11.89 -1.18 11.03
CA SER A 54 11.16 -2.34 10.52
C SER A 54 9.66 -2.23 10.75
N LEU A 55 9.22 -1.65 11.88
CA LEU A 55 7.81 -1.41 12.16
C LEU A 55 7.24 -0.34 11.23
N LEU A 56 7.96 0.76 11.02
CA LEU A 56 7.58 1.80 10.06
C LEU A 56 7.50 1.23 8.64
N PHE A 57 8.48 0.42 8.22
CA PHE A 57 8.48 -0.26 6.93
C PHE A 57 7.28 -1.20 6.79
N SER A 58 6.97 -1.98 7.82
CA SER A 58 5.78 -2.84 7.89
C SER A 58 4.49 -2.06 7.66
N ILE A 59 4.31 -0.95 8.38
CA ILE A 59 3.11 -0.10 8.28
C ILE A 59 3.00 0.49 6.87
N THR A 60 4.09 1.06 6.35
CA THR A 60 4.14 1.64 5.00
C THR A 60 3.77 0.60 3.94
N MET A 61 4.36 -0.59 4.01
CA MET A 61 4.04 -1.67 3.09
C MET A 61 2.58 -2.12 3.22
N LEU A 62 2.03 -2.20 4.43
CA LEU A 62 0.62 -2.55 4.64
C LEU A 62 -0.33 -1.52 4.02
N ILE A 63 0.00 -0.23 4.14
CA ILE A 63 -0.75 0.85 3.49
C ILE A 63 -0.63 0.73 1.96
N LEU A 64 0.56 0.42 1.45
CA LEU A 64 0.81 0.29 0.02
C LEU A 64 0.06 -0.91 -0.58
N TYR A 65 0.08 -2.07 0.08
CA TYR A 65 -0.66 -3.28 -0.32
C TYR A 65 -2.18 -3.14 -0.21
N ARG A 66 -2.69 -2.15 0.53
CA ARG A 66 -4.12 -1.86 0.56
C ARG A 66 -4.61 -1.28 -0.77
N ARG A 67 -3.77 -0.61 -1.55
CA ARG A 67 -4.12 -0.04 -2.85
C ARG A 67 -3.65 -0.94 -4.00
N THR A 68 -4.44 -1.01 -5.05
CA THR A 68 -4.11 -1.72 -6.29
C THR A 68 -4.50 -0.89 -7.49
N ARG A 69 -3.84 -1.15 -8.61
CA ARG A 69 -4.22 -0.64 -9.92
C ARG A 69 -4.83 -1.78 -10.73
N LEU A 70 -6.04 -1.57 -11.22
CA LEU A 70 -6.75 -2.49 -12.07
C LEU A 70 -6.94 -1.85 -13.45
N ARG A 71 -6.65 -2.59 -14.51
CA ARG A 71 -6.91 -2.20 -15.89
C ARG A 71 -8.09 -3.00 -16.40
N VAL A 72 -9.17 -2.32 -16.76
CA VAL A 72 -10.38 -2.95 -17.30
C VAL A 72 -10.53 -2.53 -18.76
N PRO A 73 -10.62 -3.46 -19.72
CA PRO A 73 -10.80 -3.09 -21.12
C PRO A 73 -12.15 -2.40 -21.33
N VAL A 74 -12.17 -1.36 -22.18
CA VAL A 74 -13.40 -0.56 -22.45
C VAL A 74 -14.51 -1.42 -23.05
N ASN A 75 -14.15 -2.51 -23.73
CA ASN A 75 -15.10 -3.48 -24.30
C ASN A 75 -15.83 -4.31 -23.22
N LYS A 76 -15.31 -4.40 -21.99
CA LYS A 76 -15.90 -5.21 -20.91
C LYS A 76 -17.11 -4.51 -20.27
N TYR A 77 -17.07 -3.18 -20.16
CA TYR A 77 -18.16 -2.39 -19.57
C TYR A 77 -18.30 -1.05 -20.29
N THR A 78 -19.54 -0.67 -20.58
CA THR A 78 -19.85 0.73 -20.91
C THR A 78 -19.62 1.64 -19.69
N SER A 79 -19.40 2.93 -19.92
CA SER A 79 -19.18 3.90 -18.84
C SER A 79 -20.29 3.90 -17.77
N LYS A 80 -21.56 3.74 -18.20
CA LYS A 80 -22.72 3.63 -17.31
C LYS A 80 -22.71 2.33 -16.49
N GLN A 81 -22.35 1.20 -17.10
CA GLN A 81 -22.25 -0.09 -16.40
C GLN A 81 -21.12 -0.09 -15.38
N LEU A 82 -19.97 0.51 -15.72
CA LEU A 82 -18.86 0.65 -14.78
C LEU A 82 -19.26 1.51 -13.57
N GLN A 83 -19.98 2.60 -13.80
CA GLN A 83 -20.49 3.45 -12.72
C GLN A 83 -21.48 2.68 -11.81
N GLN A 84 -22.44 1.94 -12.39
CA GLN A 84 -23.39 1.13 -11.61
C GLN A 84 -22.66 0.09 -10.74
N ARG A 85 -21.65 -0.59 -11.29
CA ARG A 85 -20.84 -1.54 -10.51
C ARG A 85 -20.07 -0.87 -9.38
N LEU A 86 -19.53 0.33 -9.60
CA LEU A 86 -18.86 1.08 -8.53
C LEU A 86 -19.84 1.48 -7.42
N GLU A 87 -21.06 1.86 -7.76
CA GLU A 87 -22.13 2.19 -6.80
C GLU A 87 -22.60 0.95 -6.02
N GLU A 88 -22.70 -0.22 -6.66
CA GLU A 88 -22.97 -1.50 -6.00
C GLU A 88 -21.91 -1.84 -4.94
N ILE A 89 -20.64 -1.54 -5.26
CA ILE A 89 -19.49 -1.75 -4.38
C ILE A 89 -19.44 -0.70 -3.25
N GLY A 90 -20.26 0.35 -3.32
CA GLY A 90 -20.38 1.40 -2.31
C GLY A 90 -19.53 2.63 -2.60
N PHE A 91 -19.24 2.93 -3.86
CA PHE A 91 -18.50 4.12 -4.27
C PHE A 91 -19.37 5.00 -5.15
N VAL A 92 -19.54 6.26 -4.75
CA VAL A 92 -20.32 7.25 -5.51
C VAL A 92 -19.38 8.29 -6.07
N LYS A 93 -19.63 8.71 -7.32
CA LYS A 93 -18.84 9.73 -7.99
C LYS A 93 -18.90 11.03 -7.19
N ALA A 94 -17.75 11.60 -6.85
CA ALA A 94 -17.68 12.94 -6.29
C ALA A 94 -18.19 13.93 -7.35
N SER A 95 -19.13 14.81 -6.99
CA SER A 95 -19.57 15.90 -7.85
C SER A 95 -18.43 16.89 -8.06
N GLU A 96 -17.56 16.58 -9.02
CA GLU A 96 -16.53 17.49 -9.51
C GLU A 96 -16.72 17.69 -11.03
N PRO A 97 -16.45 18.90 -11.54
CA PRO A 97 -16.55 19.21 -12.97
C PRO A 97 -15.63 18.28 -13.77
N LYS A 98 -15.98 18.03 -15.04
CA LYS A 98 -15.36 17.07 -15.98
C LYS A 98 -13.82 17.08 -16.00
N GLN A 99 -13.20 16.45 -15.01
CA GLN A 99 -11.78 16.17 -14.99
C GLN A 99 -11.51 14.83 -15.66
N PRO A 100 -10.35 14.66 -16.32
CA PRO A 100 -9.95 13.38 -16.92
C PRO A 100 -9.81 12.26 -15.87
N LEU A 101 -9.62 12.63 -14.60
CA LEU A 101 -9.61 11.74 -13.45
C LEU A 101 -10.96 11.85 -12.72
N GLN A 102 -11.75 10.79 -12.74
CA GLN A 102 -13.01 10.72 -12.01
C GLN A 102 -12.75 10.15 -10.62
N VAL A 103 -13.04 10.93 -9.58
CA VAL A 103 -12.87 10.52 -8.18
C VAL A 103 -14.19 9.97 -7.64
N TYR A 104 -14.13 8.80 -7.03
CA TYR A 104 -15.26 8.16 -6.36
C TYR A 104 -14.99 8.06 -4.86
N LYS A 105 -15.93 8.55 -4.06
CA LYS A 105 -15.85 8.54 -2.60
C LYS A 105 -16.60 7.32 -2.04
N PRO A 106 -16.10 6.69 -0.97
CA PRO A 106 -16.81 5.60 -0.32
C PRO A 106 -18.09 6.11 0.36
N THR A 107 -19.20 5.39 0.20
CA THR A 107 -20.46 5.63 0.90
C THR A 107 -20.72 4.52 1.93
N PRO A 108 -20.67 4.85 3.23
CA PRO A 108 -21.10 3.92 4.28
C PRO A 108 -22.59 3.56 4.11
N PRO A 109 -23.03 2.32 4.38
CA PRO A 109 -22.31 1.21 5.03
C PRO A 109 -21.56 0.26 4.06
N LYS A 110 -21.75 0.41 2.73
CA LYS A 110 -21.26 -0.56 1.73
C LYS A 110 -19.74 -0.52 1.54
N ALA A 111 -19.17 0.69 1.49
CA ALA A 111 -17.73 0.90 1.59
C ALA A 111 -17.39 1.56 2.92
N SER A 112 -16.35 1.06 3.60
CA SER A 112 -15.88 1.68 4.83
C SER A 112 -15.38 3.09 4.54
N ALA A 113 -15.65 4.06 5.42
CA ALA A 113 -15.09 5.41 5.31
C ALA A 113 -13.54 5.39 5.25
N LEU A 114 -12.92 4.37 5.88
CA LEU A 114 -11.47 4.14 5.87
C LEU A 114 -10.94 3.44 4.60
N ALA A 115 -11.80 3.12 3.64
CA ALA A 115 -11.38 2.49 2.38
C ALA A 115 -10.59 3.47 1.48
N GLY A 116 -10.75 4.78 1.69
CA GLY A 116 -10.17 5.82 0.86
C GLY A 116 -10.89 5.97 -0.49
N ASN A 117 -10.52 7.00 -1.24
CA ASN A 117 -11.11 7.29 -2.55
C ASN A 117 -10.63 6.30 -3.61
N LEU A 118 -11.47 6.11 -4.62
CA LEU A 118 -11.18 5.34 -5.83
C LEU A 118 -11.06 6.31 -7.00
N PHE A 119 -9.99 6.17 -7.77
CA PHE A 119 -9.67 7.02 -8.91
C PHE A 119 -9.87 6.25 -10.20
N VAL A 120 -10.61 6.83 -11.14
CA VAL A 120 -10.92 6.23 -12.43
C VAL A 120 -10.42 7.15 -13.53
N GLN A 121 -9.49 6.68 -14.33
CA GLN A 121 -9.01 7.36 -15.53
C GLN A 121 -9.41 6.57 -16.77
N GLN A 122 -10.06 7.23 -17.73
CA GLN A 122 -10.36 6.62 -19.01
C GLN A 122 -9.20 6.86 -19.98
N THR A 123 -8.64 5.79 -20.53
CA THR A 123 -7.69 5.82 -21.66
C THR A 123 -8.39 5.32 -22.92
N THR A 124 -7.71 5.34 -24.06
CA THR A 124 -8.26 4.90 -25.36
C THR A 124 -8.75 3.45 -25.34
N ASN A 125 -8.03 2.57 -24.64
CA ASN A 125 -8.29 1.12 -24.67
C ASN A 125 -8.73 0.55 -23.31
N PHE A 126 -8.49 1.26 -22.21
CA PHE A 126 -8.73 0.76 -20.85
C PHE A 126 -9.28 1.83 -19.90
N TYR A 127 -10.08 1.40 -18.94
CA TYR A 127 -10.32 2.12 -17.69
C TYR A 127 -9.22 1.73 -16.69
N LEU A 128 -8.47 2.73 -16.22
CA LEU A 128 -7.46 2.58 -15.18
C LEU A 128 -8.10 2.95 -13.85
N LEU A 129 -8.27 1.95 -12.99
CA LEU A 129 -8.88 2.06 -11.68
C LEU A 129 -7.78 1.96 -10.62
N GLU A 130 -7.63 2.97 -9.78
CA GLU A 130 -6.71 2.95 -8.64
C GLU A 130 -7.48 3.12 -7.34
N GLY A 131 -7.30 2.19 -6.40
CA GLY A 131 -8.12 2.18 -5.19
C GLY A 131 -7.90 0.96 -4.30
N PRO A 132 -8.76 0.78 -3.28
CA PRO A 132 -8.59 -0.27 -2.30
C PRO A 132 -8.80 -1.68 -2.89
N LYS A 133 -7.80 -2.55 -2.74
CA LYS A 133 -7.74 -3.89 -3.36
C LYS A 133 -8.96 -4.78 -3.06
N LYS A 134 -9.49 -4.71 -1.84
CA LYS A 134 -10.68 -5.47 -1.41
C LYS A 134 -11.91 -5.18 -2.27
N TYR A 135 -12.02 -3.95 -2.78
CA TYR A 135 -13.18 -3.50 -3.55
C TYR A 135 -12.92 -3.61 -5.05
N LEU A 136 -11.73 -3.25 -5.52
CA LEU A 136 -11.36 -3.40 -6.93
C LEU A 136 -11.31 -4.86 -7.39
N GLY A 137 -10.94 -5.80 -6.52
CA GLY A 137 -10.96 -7.23 -6.86
C GLY A 137 -12.36 -7.77 -7.22
N LYS A 138 -13.44 -7.09 -6.82
CA LYS A 138 -14.82 -7.45 -7.21
C LYS A 138 -15.16 -7.11 -8.67
N LEU A 139 -14.32 -6.30 -9.34
CA LEU A 139 -14.48 -5.92 -10.75
C LEU A 139 -13.68 -6.83 -11.69
N GLU A 140 -12.73 -7.61 -11.14
CA GLU A 140 -11.98 -8.62 -11.88
C GLU A 140 -12.81 -9.88 -12.12
N SER A 141 -13.50 -10.36 -11.08
CA SER A 141 -14.44 -11.49 -11.10
C SER A 141 -15.70 -11.19 -11.90
#